data_AF-A0A1X0HVM9-F1
#
_entry.id   AF-A0A1X0HVM9-F1
#
_cell.length_a   1.000
_cell.length_b   1.000
_cell.length_c   1.000
_cell.angle_alpha   90.00
_cell.angle_beta   90.00
_cell.angle_gamma   90.00
#
_symmetry.space_group_name_H-M   'P 1'
#
loop_
_entity.id
_entity.type
_entity.pdbx_description
1 polymer ?
#
loop_
_entity_poly.entity_id
_entity_poly.type
_entity_poly.pdbx_seq_one_letter_code
_entity_poly.pdbx_strand_id
1 'polypeptide(L)'
;GKNSSLGEMISNLAGAGVSVPGGFATTAQAYRDFLEQSGLNDRIHAALDALDVDDVNALAKTGAQIRQWVMEAEFPARLDSEIRQAFA
;
A
#
# COMPACT_ATOMS: atom_id res chain seq x y z
N GLY A 1 7.01 -9.49 -1.20
CA GLY A 1 8.48 -9.62 -1.16
C GLY A 1 9.03 -9.12 0.16
N LYS A 2 9.32 -7.81 0.25
CA LYS A 2 10.04 -7.19 1.38
C LYS A 2 9.53 -7.55 2.79
N ASN A 3 8.23 -7.46 3.03
CA ASN A 3 7.64 -7.74 4.36
C ASN A 3 7.69 -9.24 4.73
N SER A 4 7.58 -10.13 3.74
CA SER A 4 7.71 -11.58 3.95
C SER A 4 9.13 -11.95 4.34
N SER A 5 10.13 -11.33 3.71
CA SER A 5 11.55 -11.54 4.05
C SER A 5 11.90 -11.00 5.44
N LEU A 6 11.30 -9.89 5.87
CA LEU A 6 11.45 -9.37 7.24
C LEU A 6 10.85 -10.31 8.29
N GLY A 7 9.66 -10.87 8.02
CA GLY A 7 9.03 -11.86 8.91
C GLY A 7 9.86 -13.14 9.08
N GLU A 8 10.45 -13.66 7.99
CA GLU A 8 11.36 -14.82 8.08
C GLU A 8 12.62 -14.50 8.88
N MET A 9 13.21 -13.31 8.73
CA MET A 9 14.40 -12.91 9.49
C MET A 9 14.10 -12.78 10.99
N ILE A 10 12.96 -12.19 11.38
CA ILE A 10 12.54 -12.12 12.78
C ILE A 10 12.33 -13.52 13.36
N SER A 11 11.65 -14.41 12.62
CA SER A 11 11.31 -15.75 13.11
C SER A 11 12.52 -16.70 13.21
N ASN A 12 13.56 -16.51 12.38
CA ASN A 12 14.68 -17.45 12.26
C ASN A 12 16.02 -16.93 12.82
N LEU A 13 16.21 -15.62 12.97
CA LEU A 13 17.50 -15.01 13.39
C LEU A 13 17.46 -14.33 14.77
N ALA A 14 16.30 -14.31 15.45
CA ALA A 14 16.21 -13.79 16.81
C ALA A 14 17.18 -14.50 17.79
N GLY A 15 17.48 -15.79 17.56
CA GLY A 15 18.46 -16.56 18.33
C GLY A 15 19.94 -16.30 17.97
N ALA A 16 20.21 -15.58 16.88
CA ALA A 16 21.57 -15.33 16.35
C ALA A 16 22.13 -13.94 16.70
N GLY A 17 21.47 -13.19 17.59
CA GLY A 17 21.92 -11.87 18.05
C GLY A 17 21.64 -10.72 17.08
N VAL A 18 20.88 -10.96 16.00
CA VAL A 18 20.45 -9.93 15.07
C VAL A 18 19.16 -9.30 15.59
N SER A 19 19.25 -8.06 16.09
CA SER A 19 18.08 -7.31 16.54
C SER A 19 17.37 -6.69 15.33
N VAL A 20 16.25 -7.28 14.94
CA VAL A 20 15.33 -6.67 13.97
C VAL A 20 14.26 -5.91 14.75
N PRO A 21 14.06 -4.60 14.52
CA PRO A 21 12.99 -3.85 15.15
C PRO A 21 11.63 -4.51 14.90
N GLY A 22 10.83 -4.66 15.96
CA GLY A 22 9.45 -5.11 15.83
C GLY A 22 8.61 -4.14 14.98
N GLY A 23 7.46 -4.62 14.52
CA GLY A 23 6.53 -3.81 13.75
C GLY A 23 5.41 -4.66 13.16
N PHE A 24 4.57 -4.04 12.34
CA PHE A 24 3.51 -4.72 11.62
C PHE A 24 3.56 -4.36 10.13
N ALA A 25 2.94 -5.20 9.32
CA ALA A 25 2.75 -4.97 7.90
C ALA A 25 1.26 -5.03 7.59
N THR A 26 0.77 -4.10 6.78
CA THR A 26 -0.57 -4.22 6.20
C THR A 26 -0.62 -5.39 5.21
N THR A 27 -1.81 -5.92 4.97
CA THR A 27 -2.02 -7.03 4.04
C THR A 27 -2.39 -6.51 2.65
N ALA A 28 -2.19 -7.34 1.62
CA ALA A 28 -2.67 -7.02 0.27
C ALA A 28 -4.20 -6.91 0.21
N GLN A 29 -4.92 -7.60 1.09
CA GLN A 29 -6.38 -7.47 1.18
C GLN A 29 -6.77 -6.09 1.71
N ALA A 30 -6.12 -5.61 2.77
CA ALA A 30 -6.36 -4.26 3.30
C ALA A 30 -6.14 -3.16 2.24
N TYR A 31 -5.16 -3.34 1.36
CA TYR A 31 -4.93 -2.43 0.23
C TYR A 31 -6.06 -2.49 -0.81
N ARG A 32 -6.54 -3.68 -1.17
CA ARG A 32 -7.69 -3.83 -2.08
C ARG A 32 -8.97 -3.24 -1.50
N ASP A 33 -9.26 -3.54 -0.24
CA ASP A 33 -10.43 -3.01 0.46
C ASP A 33 -10.41 -1.48 0.52
N PHE A 34 -9.23 -0.87 0.74
CA PHE A 34 -9.03 0.57 0.67
C PHE A 34 -9.41 1.14 -0.70
N LEU A 35 -8.88 0.56 -1.79
CA LEU A 35 -9.15 1.06 -3.15
C LEU A 35 -10.60 0.87 -3.59
N GLU A 36 -11.24 -0.23 -3.20
CA GLU A 36 -12.63 -0.54 -3.53
C GLU A 36 -13.60 0.38 -2.79
N GLN A 37 -13.46 0.54 -1.47
CA GLN A 37 -14.37 1.35 -0.66
C GLN A 37 -14.30 2.84 -0.99
N SER A 38 -13.14 3.33 -1.42
CA SER A 38 -12.97 4.73 -1.83
C SER A 38 -13.43 4.99 -3.27
N GLY A 39 -13.86 3.97 -4.02
CA GLY A 39 -14.15 4.06 -5.46
C GLY A 39 -12.92 4.45 -6.29
N LEU A 40 -11.72 4.37 -5.70
CA LEU A 40 -10.48 4.77 -6.36
C LEU A 40 -10.09 3.76 -7.43
N ASN A 41 -10.40 2.48 -7.22
CA ASN A 41 -10.03 1.44 -8.15
C ASN A 41 -10.56 1.75 -9.57
N ASP A 42 -11.83 2.10 -9.69
CA ASP A 42 -12.47 2.42 -10.97
C ASP A 42 -11.89 3.69 -11.60
N ARG A 43 -11.64 4.73 -10.80
CA ARG A 43 -11.00 5.98 -11.28
C ARG A 43 -9.59 5.75 -11.80
N ILE A 44 -8.82 4.91 -11.10
CA ILE A 44 -7.44 4.56 -11.50
C ILE A 44 -7.48 3.77 -12.81
N HIS A 45 -8.35 2.75 -12.90
CA HIS A 45 -8.50 1.97 -14.12
C HIS A 45 -8.91 2.83 -15.31
N ALA A 46 -9.93 3.67 -15.17
CA ALA A 46 -10.35 4.56 -16.25
C ALA A 46 -9.23 5.51 -16.72
N ALA A 47 -8.40 6.02 -15.80
CA ALA A 47 -7.27 6.88 -16.14
C ALA A 47 -6.15 6.13 -16.87
N LEU A 48 -5.92 4.85 -16.52
CA LEU A 48 -4.91 4.00 -17.14
C LEU A 48 -5.38 3.48 -18.50
N ASP A 49 -6.66 3.12 -18.66
CA ASP A 49 -7.21 2.63 -19.93
C ASP A 49 -7.16 3.68 -21.04
N ALA A 50 -7.22 4.96 -20.66
CA ALA A 50 -7.10 6.09 -21.59
C ALA A 50 -5.65 6.54 -21.84
N LEU A 51 -4.67 5.97 -21.13
CA LEU A 51 -3.28 6.40 -21.18
C LEU A 51 -2.51 5.65 -22.28
N ASP A 52 -1.90 6.40 -23.19
CA ASP A 52 -0.79 5.89 -23.99
C ASP A 52 0.49 5.90 -23.13
N VAL A 53 1.04 4.71 -22.88
CA VAL A 53 2.22 4.54 -22.03
C VAL A 53 3.53 4.95 -22.71
N ASP A 54 3.54 5.06 -24.04
CA ASP A 54 4.70 5.53 -24.80
C ASP A 54 4.82 7.07 -24.78
N ASP A 55 3.73 7.78 -24.44
CA ASP A 55 3.78 9.20 -24.10
C ASP A 55 4.25 9.39 -22.65
N VAL A 56 5.57 9.57 -22.51
CA VAL A 56 6.24 9.77 -21.21
C VAL A 56 5.72 10.98 -20.42
N ASN A 57 5.20 12.02 -21.09
CA ASN A 57 4.65 13.20 -20.41
C ASN A 57 3.26 12.89 -19.85
N ALA A 58 2.41 12.23 -20.65
CA ALA A 58 1.11 11.76 -20.20
C ALA A 58 1.27 10.76 -19.05
N LEU A 59 2.22 9.82 -19.15
CA LEU A 59 2.53 8.85 -18.10
C LEU A 59 2.92 9.53 -16.79
N ALA A 60 3.82 10.52 -16.83
CA ALA A 60 4.25 11.26 -15.64
C ALA A 60 3.08 12.00 -14.99
N LYS A 61 2.23 12.65 -15.79
CA LYS A 61 1.05 13.38 -15.32
C LYS A 61 0.00 12.46 -14.71
N THR A 62 -0.37 11.38 -15.40
CA THR A 62 -1.35 10.40 -14.91
C THR A 62 -0.86 9.72 -13.64
N GLY A 63 0.43 9.36 -13.57
CA GLY A 63 1.02 8.80 -12.37
C GLY A 63 1.01 9.77 -11.18
N ALA A 64 1.29 11.05 -11.41
CA ALA A 64 1.18 12.07 -10.36
C ALA A 64 -0.26 12.23 -9.86
N GLN A 65 -1.22 12.23 -10.78
CA GLN A 65 -2.64 12.34 -10.47
C GLN A 65 -3.15 11.16 -9.63
N ILE A 66 -2.79 9.93 -9.99
CA ILE A 66 -3.16 8.72 -9.24
C ILE A 66 -2.56 8.75 -7.83
N ARG A 67 -1.28 9.14 -7.69
CA ARG A 67 -0.66 9.30 -6.36
C ARG A 67 -1.39 10.31 -5.50
N GLN A 68 -1.81 11.44 -6.07
CA GLN A 68 -2.58 12.45 -5.34
C GLN A 68 -3.89 11.87 -4.82
N TRP A 69 -4.64 11.15 -5.66
CA TRP A 69 -5.90 10.52 -5.23
C TRP A 69 -5.71 9.53 -4.07
N VAL A 70 -4.63 8.74 -4.11
CA VAL A 70 -4.32 7.80 -3.03
C VAL A 70 -3.96 8.53 -1.73
N MET A 71 -3.27 9.68 -1.80
CA MET A 71 -2.94 10.49 -0.62
C MET A 71 -4.16 11.20 -0.02
N GLU A 72 -5.16 11.54 -0.84
CA GLU A 72 -6.38 12.23 -0.41
C GLU A 72 -7.47 11.28 0.12
N ALA A 73 -7.41 9.99 -0.23
CA ALA A 73 -8.41 9.04 0.20
C ALA A 73 -8.27 8.67 1.68
N GLU A 74 -9.40 8.67 2.39
CA GLU A 74 -9.47 8.28 3.78
C GLU A 74 -9.35 6.76 3.92
N PHE A 75 -8.73 6.31 5.03
CA PHE A 75 -8.70 4.89 5.35
C PHE A 75 -10.08 4.38 5.77
N PRO A 76 -10.46 3.15 5.36
CA PRO A 76 -11.57 2.44 5.97
C PRO A 76 -11.44 2.41 7.49
N ALA A 77 -12.54 2.64 8.21
CA ALA A 77 -12.56 2.70 9.67
C ALA A 77 -11.92 1.45 10.32
N ARG A 78 -12.12 0.28 9.72
CA ARG A 78 -11.49 -0.97 10.16
C ARG A 78 -9.96 -0.92 10.06
N LEU A 79 -9.43 -0.46 8.94
CA LEU A 79 -7.98 -0.39 8.70
C LEU A 79 -7.32 0.64 9.64
N ASP A 80 -7.94 1.81 9.81
CA ASP A 80 -7.45 2.83 10.76
C ASP A 80 -7.39 2.27 12.20
N SER A 81 -8.45 1.57 12.63
CA SER A 81 -8.48 0.94 13.96
C SER A 81 -7.41 -0.15 14.12
N GLU A 82 -7.23 -1.04 13.13
CA GLU A 82 -6.22 -2.10 13.16
C GLU A 82 -4.79 -1.53 13.20
N ILE A 83 -4.52 -0.46 12.46
CA ILE A 83 -3.22 0.25 12.48
C ILE A 83 -2.97 0.89 13.85
N ARG A 84 -3.97 1.57 14.43
CA ARG A 84 -3.84 2.20 15.76
C ARG A 84 -3.59 1.17 16.85
N GLN A 85 -4.28 0.03 16.80
CA GLN A 85 -4.09 -1.05 17.76
C GLN A 85 -2.70 -1.68 17.66
N ALA A 86 -2.16 -1.82 16.44
CA ALA A 86 -0.82 -2.37 16.24
C ALA A 86 0.32 -1.40 16.61
N PHE A 87 0.03 -0.09 16.71
CA PHE A 87 0.98 0.94 17.13
C PHE A 87 0.99 1.21 18.65
N ALA A 88 -0.09 0.88 19.35
CA ALA A 88 -0.26 1.12 20.79
C ALA A 88 0.57 0.14 21.64
#